data_AF-A0A7S0TP25-F1
#
_entry.id   AF-A0A7S0TP25-F1
#
_cell.length_a   1.000
_cell.length_b   1.000
_cell.length_c   1.000
_cell.angle_alpha   90.00
_cell.angle_beta   90.00
_cell.angle_gamma   90.00
#
_symmetry.space_group_name_H-M   'P 1'
#
loop_
_entity.id
_entity.type
_entity.pdbx_description
1 polymer ?
#
loop_
_entity_poly.entity_id
_entity_poly.type
_entity_poly.pdbx_seq_one_letter_code
_entity_poly.pdbx_strand_id
1 'polypeptide(L)'
;RNWSHTVQDVTHFEIGGTHYVAVAGSEAPPGKTGGCGVFRWNPVTLGFELVQETADLRASSVLFFTVSNRDTFHYLAVSNFVGAEASFGNASSADSVNIYRWEAGEGQFVGHHSLLGPVVVGGVTYPAVYASKLSFVNQDGSFFLAAAVERDMTGNGVSHSRVYRWNFFGSITMANGVVAAGTGFELFQLIPSSTATDVEFVQVQGANLLLLANFKSTDGQMLNSTVQVLRYSQDAFNVITSGDGGMFATAQTISAVGASAVETLSIQGVGELLVVANRQSGPAYNQAVFDQESIVYIWNASGGAYAVHQVFGAGNWSTPRGEVDPRFTNAGRLATFCVPSCSTGQDGSTMSVAGLRGVTGVHAFSSEGETYLALA
;
A
#
# COMPACT_ATOMS: atom_id res chain seq x y z
N ARG A 1 12.64 -21.28 3.70
CA ARG A 1 11.58 -20.37 4.22
C ARG A 1 10.43 -20.45 3.23
N ASN A 2 9.20 -20.75 3.65
CA ASN A 2 8.07 -20.74 2.72
C ASN A 2 7.47 -19.33 2.71
N TRP A 3 7.95 -18.48 1.80
CA TRP A 3 7.56 -17.07 1.73
C TRP A 3 6.05 -16.90 1.53
N SER A 4 5.41 -17.84 0.82
CA SER A 4 3.99 -17.80 0.44
C SER A 4 2.99 -17.72 1.60
N HIS A 5 3.36 -18.15 2.81
CA HIS A 5 2.42 -18.14 3.95
C HIS A 5 2.37 -16.79 4.68
N THR A 6 3.31 -15.90 4.38
CA THR A 6 3.55 -14.68 5.17
C THR A 6 3.61 -13.42 4.32
N VAL A 7 3.40 -13.56 3.00
CA VAL A 7 3.46 -12.45 2.05
C VAL A 7 2.42 -11.40 2.43
N GLN A 8 2.87 -10.16 2.51
CA GLN A 8 2.02 -8.98 2.67
C GLN A 8 1.94 -8.19 1.37
N ASP A 9 3.04 -8.14 0.62
CA ASP A 9 3.14 -7.35 -0.61
C ASP A 9 4.20 -7.93 -1.55
N VAL A 10 4.04 -7.66 -2.84
CA VAL A 10 4.93 -8.13 -3.89
C VAL A 10 5.08 -7.05 -4.95
N THR A 11 6.29 -6.85 -5.44
CA THR A 11 6.55 -6.00 -6.61
C THR A 11 7.39 -6.77 -7.62
N HIS A 12 6.97 -6.74 -8.88
CA HIS A 12 7.79 -7.16 -10.03
C HIS A 12 8.60 -5.95 -10.53
N PHE A 13 9.80 -6.21 -11.04
CA PHE A 13 10.60 -5.20 -11.73
C PHE A 13 11.65 -5.84 -12.64
N GLU A 14 12.30 -5.00 -13.45
CA GLU A 14 13.36 -5.40 -14.35
C GLU A 14 14.59 -4.49 -14.19
N ILE A 15 15.77 -5.10 -14.17
CA ILE A 15 17.06 -4.39 -14.20
C ILE A 15 17.91 -5.02 -15.30
N GLY A 16 18.25 -4.23 -16.32
CA GLY A 16 19.12 -4.66 -17.41
C GLY A 16 18.65 -5.91 -18.16
N GLY A 17 17.35 -6.03 -18.48
CA GLY A 17 16.81 -7.21 -19.18
C GLY A 17 16.47 -8.40 -18.27
N THR A 18 16.79 -8.32 -16.98
CA THR A 18 16.56 -9.42 -16.03
C THR A 18 15.35 -9.13 -15.16
N HIS A 19 14.42 -10.08 -15.10
CA HIS A 19 13.23 -9.97 -14.24
C HIS A 19 13.52 -10.35 -12.80
N TYR A 20 12.94 -9.58 -11.89
CA TYR A 20 12.99 -9.79 -10.47
C TYR A 20 11.60 -9.67 -9.85
N VAL A 21 11.45 -10.30 -8.70
CA VAL A 21 10.30 -10.11 -7.81
C VAL A 21 10.84 -9.86 -6.41
N ALA A 22 10.39 -8.80 -5.76
CA ALA A 22 10.61 -8.61 -4.33
C ALA A 22 9.33 -8.90 -3.55
N VAL A 23 9.48 -9.56 -2.40
CA VAL A 23 8.37 -10.06 -1.57
C VAL A 23 8.56 -9.54 -0.16
N ALA A 24 7.60 -8.77 0.34
CA ALA A 24 7.51 -8.39 1.75
C ALA A 24 6.81 -9.49 2.55
N GLY A 25 7.48 -10.03 3.58
CA GLY A 25 6.93 -11.05 4.47
C GLY A 25 6.91 -10.60 5.93
N SER A 26 5.76 -10.70 6.59
CA SER A 26 5.58 -10.21 7.97
C SER A 26 6.01 -11.20 9.05
N GLU A 27 6.02 -12.50 8.77
CA GLU A 27 6.36 -13.54 9.73
C GLU A 27 7.51 -14.44 9.25
N ALA A 28 8.23 -15.02 10.20
CA ALA A 28 9.09 -16.16 9.97
C ALA A 28 8.84 -17.16 11.12
N PRO A 29 9.32 -18.41 11.01
CA PRO A 29 9.24 -19.37 12.11
C PRO A 29 9.78 -18.78 13.43
N PRO A 30 9.36 -19.29 14.60
CA PRO A 30 9.81 -18.80 15.90
C PRO A 30 11.34 -18.63 15.94
N GLY A 31 11.82 -17.45 16.32
CA GLY A 31 13.25 -17.10 16.35
C GLY A 31 13.80 -16.46 15.06
N LYS A 32 12.96 -16.24 14.04
CA LYS A 32 13.28 -15.39 12.89
C LYS A 32 12.22 -14.29 12.76
N THR A 33 12.63 -13.09 12.38
CA THR A 33 11.75 -11.97 12.07
C THR A 33 11.43 -12.00 10.56
N GLY A 34 10.17 -11.70 10.18
CA GLY A 34 9.77 -11.46 8.78
C GLY A 34 10.74 -10.50 8.06
N GLY A 35 10.85 -10.48 6.73
CA GLY A 35 11.76 -9.56 6.03
C GLY A 35 11.37 -9.38 4.56
N CYS A 36 12.23 -8.77 3.74
CA CYS A 36 12.03 -8.69 2.29
C CYS A 36 13.00 -9.60 1.54
N GLY A 37 12.47 -10.42 0.63
CA GLY A 37 13.26 -11.31 -0.22
C GLY A 37 13.22 -10.82 -1.67
N VAL A 38 14.37 -10.71 -2.31
CA VAL A 38 14.50 -10.39 -3.74
C VAL A 38 14.85 -11.68 -4.49
N PHE A 39 14.04 -12.00 -5.49
CA PHE A 39 14.16 -13.18 -6.31
C PHE A 39 14.45 -12.78 -7.75
N ARG A 40 15.32 -13.53 -8.42
CA ARG A 40 15.67 -13.34 -9.83
C ARG A 40 15.06 -14.45 -10.67
N TRP A 41 14.48 -14.11 -11.81
CA TRP A 41 14.02 -15.09 -12.77
C TRP A 41 15.19 -15.86 -13.38
N ASN A 42 15.11 -17.18 -13.37
CA ASN A 42 16.04 -18.06 -14.06
C ASN A 42 15.32 -18.73 -15.25
N PRO A 43 15.68 -18.39 -16.51
CA PRO A 43 15.03 -18.95 -17.68
C PRO A 43 15.39 -20.42 -17.94
N VAL A 44 16.42 -20.96 -17.28
CA VAL A 44 16.81 -22.38 -17.39
C VAL A 44 15.94 -23.25 -16.49
N THR A 45 15.70 -22.80 -15.26
CA THR A 45 14.87 -23.53 -14.28
C THR A 45 13.39 -23.16 -14.36
N LEU A 46 13.05 -22.13 -15.15
CA LEU A 46 11.70 -21.56 -15.29
C LEU A 46 11.11 -21.18 -13.92
N GLY A 47 11.94 -20.59 -13.06
CA GLY A 47 11.57 -20.24 -11.69
C GLY A 47 12.28 -19.01 -11.16
N PHE A 48 11.70 -18.43 -10.12
CA PHE A 48 12.29 -17.35 -9.34
C PHE A 48 13.20 -17.92 -8.24
N GLU A 49 14.45 -17.47 -8.22
CA GLU A 49 15.48 -17.90 -7.27
C GLU A 49 15.84 -16.76 -6.33
N LEU A 50 15.84 -17.03 -5.02
CA LEU A 50 16.21 -16.03 -4.01
C LEU A 50 17.67 -15.61 -4.21
N VAL A 51 17.91 -14.32 -4.44
CA VAL A 51 19.25 -13.75 -4.62
C VAL A 51 19.66 -12.85 -3.45
N GLN A 52 18.70 -12.32 -2.70
CA GLN A 52 18.98 -11.46 -1.56
C GLN A 52 17.84 -11.51 -0.54
N GLU A 53 18.18 -11.50 0.75
CA GLU A 53 17.27 -11.09 1.82
C GLU A 53 17.76 -9.73 2.35
N THR A 54 16.86 -8.77 2.54
CA THR A 54 17.20 -7.49 3.17
C THR A 54 17.24 -7.64 4.69
N ALA A 55 17.78 -6.62 5.38
CA ALA A 55 17.83 -6.59 6.85
C ALA A 55 16.49 -6.21 7.51
N ASP A 56 15.44 -6.05 6.71
CA ASP A 56 14.11 -5.63 7.15
C ASP A 56 13.46 -6.64 8.10
N LEU A 57 12.68 -6.11 9.04
CA LEU A 57 11.96 -6.91 10.03
C LEU A 57 10.45 -6.69 9.91
N ARG A 58 9.72 -7.77 9.67
CA ARG A 58 8.26 -7.80 9.49
C ARG A 58 7.83 -6.85 8.37
N ALA A 59 8.38 -7.05 7.17
CA ALA A 59 8.09 -6.21 6.03
C ALA A 59 6.59 -6.25 5.70
N SER A 60 6.00 -5.06 5.51
CA SER A 60 4.57 -4.85 5.25
C SER A 60 4.27 -4.50 3.80
N SER A 61 5.12 -3.67 3.18
CA SER A 61 5.02 -3.28 1.78
C SER A 61 6.40 -3.22 1.16
N VAL A 62 6.47 -3.50 -0.13
CA VAL A 62 7.69 -3.40 -0.92
C VAL A 62 7.37 -2.74 -2.26
N LEU A 63 8.20 -1.79 -2.64
CA LEU A 63 8.02 -1.00 -3.85
C LEU A 63 9.35 -0.83 -4.57
N PHE A 64 9.37 -1.15 -5.87
CA PHE A 64 10.48 -0.82 -6.74
C PHE A 64 10.22 0.51 -7.44
N PHE A 65 11.26 1.33 -7.57
CA PHE A 65 11.18 2.57 -8.34
C PHE A 65 12.54 2.94 -8.93
N THR A 66 12.50 3.84 -9.91
CA THR A 66 13.69 4.44 -10.48
C THR A 66 13.70 5.93 -10.25
N VAL A 67 14.89 6.47 -10.00
CA VAL A 67 15.13 7.91 -10.00
C VAL A 67 16.13 8.21 -11.10
N SER A 68 15.72 9.08 -12.01
CA SER A 68 16.54 9.52 -13.13
C SER A 68 16.84 11.00 -12.99
N ASN A 69 18.12 11.33 -13.05
CA ASN A 69 18.58 12.69 -13.29
C ASN A 69 19.54 12.67 -14.47
N ARG A 70 20.86 12.63 -14.22
CA ARG A 70 21.85 12.37 -15.28
C ARG A 70 21.93 10.90 -15.66
N ASP A 71 21.89 10.04 -14.65
CA ASP A 71 21.86 8.59 -14.77
C ASP A 71 20.54 8.07 -14.18
N THR A 72 20.18 6.83 -14.51
CA THR A 72 19.04 6.12 -13.92
C THR A 72 19.54 5.18 -12.84
N PHE A 73 19.00 5.34 -11.63
CA PHE A 73 19.28 4.45 -10.51
C PHE A 73 18.02 3.69 -10.11
N HIS A 74 18.22 2.44 -9.71
CA HIS A 74 17.15 1.54 -9.29
C HIS A 74 17.13 1.45 -7.77
N TYR A 75 15.93 1.54 -7.19
CA TYR A 75 15.73 1.54 -5.76
C TYR A 75 14.64 0.57 -5.35
N LEU A 76 14.74 0.11 -4.11
CA LEU A 76 13.73 -0.67 -3.43
C LEU A 76 13.38 0.04 -2.11
N ALA A 77 12.11 0.34 -1.89
CA ALA A 77 11.60 0.78 -0.61
C ALA A 77 10.91 -0.40 0.09
N VAL A 78 11.19 -0.60 1.37
CA VAL A 78 10.57 -1.64 2.19
C VAL A 78 10.03 -1.00 3.45
N SER A 79 8.73 -1.12 3.71
CA SER A 79 8.13 -0.71 4.98
C SER A 79 8.06 -1.87 5.97
N ASN A 80 8.12 -1.56 7.27
CA ASN A 80 8.28 -2.52 8.36
C ASN A 80 7.28 -2.28 9.48
N PHE A 81 6.70 -3.37 10.01
CA PHE A 81 5.97 -3.36 11.28
C PHE A 81 6.95 -3.52 12.45
N VAL A 82 7.43 -2.42 13.03
CA VAL A 82 8.16 -2.51 14.30
C VAL A 82 7.13 -2.81 15.41
N GLY A 83 7.28 -3.93 16.11
CA GLY A 83 6.37 -4.29 17.20
C GLY A 83 6.76 -3.60 18.50
N ALA A 84 5.78 -3.34 19.37
CA ALA A 84 5.98 -3.05 20.79
C ALA A 84 6.56 -4.26 21.58
N GLU A 85 6.82 -5.39 20.92
CA GLU A 85 7.59 -6.50 21.48
C GLU A 85 9.12 -6.26 21.43
N ALA A 86 9.54 -5.04 21.77
CA ALA A 86 10.88 -4.74 22.24
C ALA A 86 11.15 -5.34 23.64
N SER A 87 10.50 -6.46 23.98
CA SER A 87 10.80 -7.28 25.16
C SER A 87 12.11 -8.08 25.02
N PHE A 88 12.79 -7.98 23.87
CA PHE A 88 14.19 -8.36 23.71
C PHE A 88 15.07 -7.14 23.43
N GLY A 89 15.03 -6.16 24.34
CA GLY A 89 16.18 -5.37 24.78
C GLY A 89 17.03 -4.59 23.77
N ASN A 90 16.70 -4.52 22.47
CA ASN A 90 17.50 -3.76 21.51
C ASN A 90 16.82 -3.48 20.15
N ALA A 91 15.52 -3.20 20.14
CA ALA A 91 14.95 -2.46 18.99
C ALA A 91 15.28 -0.98 19.20
N SER A 92 16.49 -0.57 18.80
CA SER A 92 16.80 0.85 18.68
C SER A 92 15.79 1.46 17.71
N SER A 93 15.03 2.43 18.21
CA SER A 93 14.39 3.50 17.45
C SER A 93 14.97 3.70 16.03
N ALA A 94 14.12 3.75 15.01
CA ALA A 94 13.91 4.99 14.24
C ALA A 94 13.17 4.77 12.91
N ASP A 95 13.24 3.60 12.29
CA ASP A 95 13.06 3.56 10.83
C ASP A 95 12.07 2.48 10.38
N SER A 96 10.87 2.90 9.96
CA SER A 96 9.84 1.97 9.47
C SER A 96 9.78 1.88 7.95
N VAL A 97 10.55 2.69 7.21
CA VAL A 97 10.76 2.52 5.76
C VAL A 97 12.25 2.60 5.46
N ASN A 98 12.79 1.52 4.89
CA ASN A 98 14.17 1.45 4.45
C ASN A 98 14.23 1.59 2.93
N ILE A 99 15.14 2.45 2.45
CA ILE A 99 15.40 2.65 1.04
C ILE A 99 16.74 2.02 0.70
N TYR A 100 16.75 1.17 -0.32
CA TYR A 100 17.93 0.51 -0.84
C TYR A 100 18.17 0.95 -2.28
N ARG A 101 19.43 0.99 -2.70
CA ARG A 101 19.85 1.27 -4.07
C ARG A 101 20.51 0.03 -4.67
N TRP A 102 20.19 -0.29 -5.92
CA TRP A 102 20.84 -1.38 -6.64
C TRP A 102 22.28 -1.01 -7.00
N GLU A 103 23.23 -1.83 -6.57
CA GLU A 103 24.64 -1.68 -6.92
C GLU A 103 25.02 -2.76 -7.93
N ALA A 104 25.15 -2.37 -9.21
CA ALA A 104 25.41 -3.30 -10.31
C ALA A 104 26.71 -4.10 -10.14
N GLY A 105 27.73 -3.52 -9.47
CA GLY A 105 28.98 -4.21 -9.16
C GLY A 105 28.83 -5.34 -8.15
N GLU A 106 27.80 -5.30 -7.31
CA GLU A 106 27.51 -6.33 -6.30
C GLU A 106 26.35 -7.23 -6.71
N GLY A 107 25.50 -6.80 -7.65
CA GLY A 107 24.31 -7.54 -8.07
C GLY A 107 23.26 -7.66 -6.96
N GLN A 108 23.19 -6.66 -6.08
CA GLN A 108 22.27 -6.62 -4.95
C GLN A 108 21.87 -5.18 -4.60
N PHE A 109 20.81 -5.05 -3.79
CA PHE A 109 20.37 -3.80 -3.20
C PHE A 109 21.16 -3.49 -1.92
N VAL A 110 21.69 -2.28 -1.80
CA VAL A 110 22.45 -1.81 -0.65
C VAL A 110 21.69 -0.71 0.06
N GLY A 111 21.68 -0.73 1.40
CA GLY A 111 20.97 0.28 2.20
C GLY A 111 21.45 1.69 1.90
N HIS A 112 20.52 2.58 1.56
CA HIS A 112 20.79 3.97 1.19
C HIS A 112 20.45 4.93 2.32
N HIS A 113 19.21 4.90 2.80
CA HIS A 113 18.73 5.70 3.92
C HIS A 113 17.43 5.11 4.45
N SER A 114 16.95 5.71 5.53
CA SER A 114 15.71 5.29 6.17
C SER A 114 14.82 6.48 6.49
N LEU A 115 13.52 6.20 6.57
CA LEU A 115 12.45 7.18 6.70
C LEU A 115 11.53 6.81 7.88
N LEU A 116 10.59 7.72 8.17
CA LEU A 116 9.55 7.59 9.20
C LEU A 116 10.01 7.62 10.66
N GLY A 117 11.20 8.19 10.91
CA GLY A 117 11.62 8.65 12.24
C GLY A 117 10.73 9.76 12.83
N PRO A 118 10.91 10.12 14.11
CA PRO A 118 10.20 11.24 14.71
C PRO A 118 10.58 12.55 14.00
N VAL A 119 9.60 13.43 13.79
CA VAL A 119 9.79 14.71 13.11
C VAL A 119 9.14 15.83 13.91
N VAL A 120 9.69 17.04 13.84
CA VAL A 120 9.12 18.23 14.48
C VAL A 120 8.68 19.20 13.39
N VAL A 121 7.39 19.50 13.34
CA VAL A 121 6.81 20.46 12.39
C VAL A 121 6.02 21.49 13.17
N GLY A 122 6.34 22.78 13.01
CA GLY A 122 5.65 23.86 13.71
C GLY A 122 5.70 23.76 15.24
N GLY A 123 6.75 23.15 15.80
CA GLY A 123 6.88 22.92 17.24
C GLY A 123 6.10 21.70 17.78
N VAL A 124 5.38 20.98 16.92
CA VAL A 124 4.69 19.73 17.27
C VAL A 124 5.56 18.54 16.87
N THR A 125 5.79 17.64 17.83
CA THR A 125 6.51 16.38 17.58
C THR A 125 5.55 15.30 17.10
N TYR A 126 5.82 14.78 15.91
CA TYR A 126 5.16 13.61 15.37
C TYR A 126 6.08 12.40 15.64
N PRO A 127 5.58 11.37 16.34
CA PRO A 127 6.40 10.20 16.68
C PRO A 127 6.80 9.43 15.42
N ALA A 128 7.75 8.51 15.55
CA ALA A 128 7.91 7.47 14.53
C ALA A 128 6.62 6.64 14.43
N VAL A 129 6.35 6.12 13.24
CA VAL A 129 5.07 5.50 12.87
C VAL A 129 5.30 4.27 12.02
N TYR A 130 4.30 3.41 11.86
CA TYR A 130 4.36 2.25 10.98
C TYR A 130 3.68 2.54 9.66
N ALA A 131 4.35 2.20 8.55
CA ALA A 131 3.74 2.26 7.24
C ALA A 131 3.16 0.89 6.85
N SER A 132 1.90 0.89 6.40
CA SER A 132 1.23 -0.31 5.87
C SER A 132 1.48 -0.48 4.37
N LYS A 133 1.53 0.63 3.63
CA LYS A 133 1.68 0.65 2.18
C LYS A 133 2.54 1.83 1.71
N LEU A 134 3.24 1.62 0.60
CA LEU A 134 4.05 2.61 -0.09
C LEU A 134 3.52 2.84 -1.52
N SER A 135 3.60 4.08 -1.98
CA SER A 135 3.36 4.44 -3.38
C SER A 135 4.36 5.49 -3.84
N PHE A 136 4.74 5.44 -5.11
CA PHE A 136 5.75 6.32 -5.70
C PHE A 136 5.27 6.88 -7.02
N VAL A 137 5.63 8.14 -7.30
CA VAL A 137 5.37 8.77 -8.59
C VAL A 137 6.53 9.68 -8.98
N ASN A 138 6.84 9.69 -10.28
CA ASN A 138 7.56 10.79 -10.91
C ASN A 138 6.54 11.74 -11.55
N GLN A 139 6.43 12.94 -11.01
CA GLN A 139 5.51 13.95 -11.47
C GLN A 139 6.28 15.22 -11.83
N ASP A 140 6.30 15.56 -13.12
CA ASP A 140 6.93 16.77 -13.64
C ASP A 140 8.41 16.93 -13.22
N GLY A 141 9.14 15.81 -13.18
CA GLY A 141 10.56 15.76 -12.78
C GLY A 141 10.79 15.81 -11.26
N SER A 142 9.72 15.80 -10.46
CA SER A 142 9.77 15.62 -9.02
C SER A 142 9.36 14.21 -8.64
N PHE A 143 10.15 13.56 -7.80
CA PHE A 143 9.91 12.20 -7.36
C PHE A 143 9.32 12.23 -5.95
N PHE A 144 8.15 11.61 -5.79
CA PHE A 144 7.45 11.55 -4.51
C PHE A 144 7.29 10.10 -4.06
N LEU A 145 7.38 9.90 -2.75
CA LEU A 145 7.05 8.64 -2.08
C LEU A 145 6.02 8.95 -1.00
N ALA A 146 4.90 8.25 -1.02
CA ALA A 146 3.87 8.33 0.02
C ALA A 146 3.88 7.04 0.85
N ALA A 147 3.66 7.20 2.15
CA ALA A 147 3.54 6.11 3.10
C ALA A 147 2.23 6.22 3.87
N ALA A 148 1.35 5.23 3.70
CA ALA A 148 0.11 5.07 4.46
C ALA A 148 0.46 4.65 5.89
N VAL A 149 -0.01 5.40 6.88
CA VAL A 149 0.29 5.13 8.29
C VAL A 149 -0.90 4.53 9.03
N GLU A 150 -0.76 3.25 9.42
CA GLU A 150 -1.81 2.50 10.11
C GLU A 150 -1.93 2.86 11.59
N ARG A 151 -0.81 3.14 12.25
CA ARG A 151 -0.80 3.48 13.67
C ARG A 151 0.39 4.34 14.03
N ASP A 152 0.15 5.38 14.80
CA ASP A 152 1.19 6.03 15.60
C ASP A 152 1.50 5.21 16.85
N MET A 153 2.71 5.34 17.37
CA MET A 153 3.10 4.68 18.61
C MET A 153 2.40 5.25 19.86
N THR A 154 1.52 6.26 19.71
CA THR A 154 0.84 6.93 20.83
C THR A 154 -0.55 6.35 21.13
N GLY A 155 -1.12 5.54 20.22
CA GLY A 155 -2.37 4.82 20.45
C GLY A 155 -3.64 5.66 20.33
N ASN A 156 -3.54 6.91 19.85
CA ASN A 156 -4.66 7.86 19.82
C ASN A 156 -5.54 7.76 18.55
N GLY A 157 -5.28 6.83 17.64
CA GLY A 157 -6.13 6.54 16.48
C GLY A 157 -6.09 7.57 15.35
N VAL A 158 -5.54 8.78 15.59
CA VAL A 158 -5.27 9.80 14.57
C VAL A 158 -3.77 9.91 14.38
N SER A 159 -3.30 9.47 13.22
CA SER A 159 -1.90 9.48 12.83
C SER A 159 -1.71 10.41 11.61
N HIS A 160 -0.48 10.50 11.11
CA HIS A 160 -0.20 11.28 9.92
C HIS A 160 0.56 10.42 8.91
N SER A 161 -0.11 10.10 7.80
CA SER A 161 0.55 9.55 6.63
C SER A 161 1.53 10.58 6.09
N ARG A 162 2.60 10.12 5.45
CA ARG A 162 3.72 11.02 5.09
C ARG A 162 3.97 10.96 3.60
N VAL A 163 4.15 12.13 3.02
CA VAL A 163 4.67 12.30 1.66
C VAL A 163 6.08 12.82 1.76
N TYR A 164 6.97 12.22 0.99
CA TYR A 164 8.36 12.59 0.85
C TYR A 164 8.64 13.04 -0.58
N ARG A 165 9.62 13.92 -0.74
CA ARG A 165 10.13 14.36 -2.04
C ARG A 165 11.61 14.05 -2.14
N TRP A 166 12.06 13.54 -3.27
CA TRP A 166 13.47 13.26 -3.51
C TRP A 166 14.30 14.54 -3.63
N ASN A 167 15.39 14.62 -2.88
CA ASN A 167 16.38 15.68 -2.96
C ASN A 167 17.64 15.19 -3.70
N PHE A 168 17.92 15.84 -4.82
CA PHE A 168 19.08 15.57 -5.67
C PHE A 168 20.37 16.22 -5.17
N PHE A 169 20.28 17.17 -4.25
CA PHE A 169 21.43 17.93 -3.78
C PHE A 169 22.11 17.20 -2.61
N GLY A 170 23.43 17.33 -2.55
CA GLY A 170 24.25 16.66 -1.54
C GLY A 170 24.59 15.22 -1.90
N SER A 171 24.90 14.44 -0.88
CA SER A 171 25.32 13.05 -1.01
C SER A 171 25.07 12.29 0.28
N ILE A 172 24.96 10.98 0.18
CA ILE A 172 24.89 10.08 1.33
C ILE A 172 25.90 8.95 1.19
N THR A 173 26.43 8.47 2.31
CA THR A 173 27.23 7.25 2.36
C THR A 173 26.30 6.06 2.60
N MET A 174 26.20 5.17 1.62
CA MET A 174 25.39 3.96 1.72
C MET A 174 26.03 2.93 2.67
N ALA A 175 25.29 1.87 3.00
CA ALA A 175 25.70 0.85 3.95
C ALA A 175 27.01 0.12 3.59
N ASN A 176 27.37 0.05 2.29
CA ASN A 176 28.64 -0.51 1.83
C ASN A 176 29.79 0.51 1.77
N GLY A 177 29.57 1.74 2.23
CA GLY A 177 30.56 2.82 2.22
C GLY A 177 30.66 3.60 0.90
N VAL A 178 29.91 3.22 -0.14
CA VAL A 178 29.86 3.97 -1.41
C VAL A 178 29.10 5.28 -1.20
N VAL A 179 29.64 6.37 -1.74
CA VAL A 179 28.99 7.70 -1.72
C VAL A 179 28.05 7.81 -2.91
N ALA A 180 26.75 7.94 -2.63
CA ALA A 180 25.70 8.18 -3.61
C ALA A 180 25.37 9.68 -3.72
N ALA A 181 25.03 10.13 -4.92
CA ALA A 181 24.59 11.51 -5.15
C ALA A 181 23.13 11.70 -4.72
N GLY A 182 22.84 12.86 -4.12
CA GLY A 182 21.55 13.16 -3.49
C GLY A 182 21.46 12.64 -2.06
N THR A 183 20.69 13.33 -1.22
CA THR A 183 20.40 12.91 0.16
C THR A 183 19.27 11.88 0.22
N GLY A 184 18.48 11.73 -0.85
CA GLY A 184 17.36 10.80 -0.92
C GLY A 184 16.03 11.48 -0.63
N PHE A 185 15.09 10.79 0.02
CA PHE A 185 13.77 11.33 0.34
C PHE A 185 13.79 12.21 1.58
N GLU A 186 13.17 13.38 1.48
CA GLU A 186 12.97 14.32 2.58
C GLU A 186 11.48 14.55 2.81
N LEU A 187 11.09 14.79 4.07
CA LEU A 187 9.68 14.99 4.40
C LEU A 187 9.14 16.20 3.63
N PHE A 188 8.08 15.96 2.86
CA PHE A 188 7.42 16.98 2.05
C PHE A 188 6.09 17.40 2.63
N GLN A 189 5.31 16.46 3.16
CA GLN A 189 4.01 16.76 3.74
C GLN A 189 3.58 15.72 4.78
N LEU A 190 2.85 16.17 5.80
CA LEU A 190 2.07 15.33 6.71
C LEU A 190 0.60 15.38 6.31
N ILE A 191 -0.02 14.22 6.12
CA ILE A 191 -1.43 14.07 5.77
C ILE A 191 -2.17 13.47 6.97
N PRO A 192 -3.12 14.21 7.59
CA PRO A 192 -3.93 13.67 8.67
C PRO A 192 -4.68 12.41 8.21
N SER A 193 -4.47 11.32 8.93
CA SER A 193 -5.00 10.01 8.57
C SER A 193 -5.44 9.22 9.80
N SER A 194 -6.32 8.23 9.63
CA SER A 194 -6.77 7.38 10.72
C SER A 194 -6.74 5.91 10.28
N THR A 195 -5.71 5.22 10.77
CA THR A 195 -5.42 3.84 10.36
C THR A 195 -5.42 3.72 8.84
N ALA A 196 -4.53 4.49 8.19
CA ALA A 196 -4.40 4.41 6.75
C ALA A 196 -3.81 3.06 6.37
N THR A 197 -4.53 2.28 5.57
CA THR A 197 -4.13 0.93 5.15
C THR A 197 -3.51 0.94 3.77
N ASP A 198 -3.90 1.89 2.93
CA ASP A 198 -3.48 1.98 1.54
C ASP A 198 -3.27 3.42 1.08
N VAL A 199 -2.38 3.60 0.11
CA VAL A 199 -2.04 4.89 -0.50
C VAL A 199 -1.65 4.69 -1.96
N GLU A 200 -2.12 5.57 -2.85
CA GLU A 200 -1.85 5.46 -4.28
C GLU A 200 -1.71 6.84 -4.92
N PHE A 201 -0.61 7.08 -5.63
CA PHE A 201 -0.53 8.21 -6.56
C PHE A 201 -1.23 7.88 -7.86
N VAL A 202 -2.05 8.81 -8.34
CA VAL A 202 -2.86 8.60 -9.55
C VAL A 202 -2.73 9.82 -10.45
N GLN A 203 -2.49 9.59 -11.73
CA GLN A 203 -2.56 10.62 -12.76
C GLN A 203 -3.81 10.38 -13.60
N VAL A 204 -4.81 11.24 -13.43
CA VAL A 204 -6.05 11.25 -14.23
C VAL A 204 -6.08 12.49 -15.11
N GLN A 205 -7.04 12.54 -16.04
CA GLN A 205 -7.18 13.66 -16.97
C GLN A 205 -7.22 15.01 -16.22
N GLY A 206 -6.12 15.77 -16.34
CA GLY A 206 -5.95 17.11 -15.78
C GLY A 206 -5.71 17.20 -14.26
N ALA A 207 -5.45 16.08 -13.59
CA ALA A 207 -5.16 16.09 -12.15
C ALA A 207 -4.15 15.02 -11.73
N ASN A 208 -3.23 15.44 -10.86
CA ASN A 208 -2.37 14.55 -10.10
C ASN A 208 -2.95 14.39 -8.70
N LEU A 209 -3.27 13.16 -8.34
CA LEU A 209 -3.98 12.82 -7.12
C LEU A 209 -3.12 11.94 -6.22
N LEU A 210 -3.40 12.01 -4.93
CA LEU A 210 -2.99 11.05 -3.93
C LEU A 210 -4.25 10.52 -3.26
N LEU A 211 -4.48 9.22 -3.36
CA LEU A 211 -5.56 8.52 -2.71
C LEU A 211 -5.05 7.94 -1.39
N LEU A 212 -5.86 8.04 -0.33
CA LEU A 212 -5.51 7.50 0.99
C LEU A 212 -6.71 6.80 1.61
N ALA A 213 -6.63 5.48 1.75
CA ALA A 213 -7.68 4.68 2.38
C ALA A 213 -7.49 4.69 3.90
N ASN A 214 -8.40 5.35 4.61
CA ASN A 214 -8.45 5.37 6.06
C ASN A 214 -9.42 4.30 6.52
N PHE A 215 -8.93 3.25 7.17
CA PHE A 215 -9.73 2.12 7.63
C PHE A 215 -10.65 2.48 8.80
N LYS A 216 -10.33 3.54 9.54
CA LYS A 216 -11.14 4.09 10.62
C LYS A 216 -11.43 5.56 10.38
N SER A 217 -12.51 6.06 10.95
CA SER A 217 -12.73 7.49 11.19
C SER A 217 -11.89 7.98 12.38
N THR A 218 -11.82 9.29 12.53
CA THR A 218 -11.08 9.96 13.62
C THR A 218 -11.58 9.60 15.02
N ASP A 219 -12.83 9.12 15.15
CA ASP A 219 -13.41 8.58 16.39
C ASP A 219 -13.13 7.07 16.59
N GLY A 220 -12.35 6.46 15.70
CA GLY A 220 -11.93 5.06 15.74
C GLY A 220 -12.94 4.06 15.18
N GLN A 221 -14.05 4.50 14.59
CA GLN A 221 -15.07 3.61 14.01
C GLN A 221 -14.72 3.19 12.58
N MET A 222 -15.08 1.96 12.18
CA MET A 222 -14.88 1.50 10.80
C MET A 222 -16.10 1.83 9.91
N LEU A 223 -17.30 1.94 10.48
CA LEU A 223 -18.54 2.32 9.77
C LEU A 223 -18.47 3.67 9.05
N ASN A 224 -17.69 4.61 9.59
CA ASN A 224 -17.60 5.98 9.07
C ASN A 224 -16.20 6.26 8.48
N SER A 225 -15.50 5.20 8.08
CA SER A 225 -14.18 5.29 7.47
C SER A 225 -14.21 6.09 6.15
N THR A 226 -13.05 6.45 5.60
CA THR A 226 -13.02 7.33 4.41
C THR A 226 -11.88 6.99 3.46
N VAL A 227 -12.09 7.29 2.19
CA VAL A 227 -10.99 7.50 1.24
C VAL A 227 -10.82 9.00 1.03
N GLN A 228 -9.63 9.52 1.33
CA GLN A 228 -9.27 10.90 1.01
C GLN A 228 -8.70 10.95 -0.41
N VAL A 229 -9.23 11.88 -1.21
CA VAL A 229 -8.70 12.21 -2.54
C VAL A 229 -8.03 13.57 -2.41
N LEU A 230 -6.70 13.59 -2.46
CA LEU A 230 -5.93 14.82 -2.40
C LEU A 230 -5.43 15.19 -3.79
N ARG A 231 -5.54 16.46 -4.17
CA ARG A 231 -5.03 17.00 -5.43
C ARG A 231 -3.74 17.77 -5.18
N TYR A 232 -2.73 17.50 -6.01
CA TYR A 232 -1.50 18.28 -6.00
C TYR A 232 -1.72 19.66 -6.61
N SER A 233 -1.28 20.69 -5.91
CA SER A 233 -1.16 22.06 -6.41
C SER A 233 0.30 22.48 -6.34
N GLN A 234 0.90 22.82 -7.48
CA GLN A 234 2.32 23.16 -7.58
C GLN A 234 2.65 24.51 -6.93
N ASP A 235 1.74 25.49 -7.02
CA ASP A 235 1.98 26.85 -6.54
C ASP A 235 1.52 27.07 -5.09
N ALA A 236 1.10 26.00 -4.41
CA ALA A 236 0.66 26.09 -3.04
C ALA A 236 1.84 26.16 -2.06
N PHE A 237 1.71 27.04 -1.06
CA PHE A 237 2.69 27.17 0.00
C PHE A 237 2.77 25.89 0.84
N ASN A 238 3.99 25.39 1.01
CA ASN A 238 4.29 24.21 1.79
C ASN A 238 5.03 24.59 3.07
N VAL A 239 4.38 24.37 4.21
CA VAL A 239 4.92 24.75 5.52
C VAL A 239 6.21 24.02 5.90
N ILE A 240 6.42 22.79 5.40
CA ILE A 240 7.60 21.98 5.74
C ILE A 240 8.82 22.50 4.97
N THR A 241 8.65 22.82 3.69
CA THR A 241 9.72 23.39 2.86
C THR A 241 9.84 24.92 3.00
N SER A 242 8.90 25.56 3.71
CA SER A 242 8.85 27.01 3.92
C SER A 242 8.84 27.84 2.63
N GLY A 243 8.09 27.39 1.61
CA GLY A 243 7.99 28.09 0.32
C GLY A 243 6.94 27.49 -0.62
N ASP A 244 6.88 28.00 -1.84
CA ASP A 244 5.95 27.57 -2.91
C ASP A 244 6.43 26.26 -3.58
N GLY A 245 6.66 25.24 -2.75
CA GLY A 245 7.13 23.91 -3.18
C GLY A 245 6.01 22.97 -3.63
N GLY A 246 4.76 23.43 -3.57
CA GLY A 246 3.55 22.66 -3.84
C GLY A 246 3.04 21.86 -2.64
N MET A 247 1.78 21.44 -2.68
CA MET A 247 1.19 20.57 -1.66
C MET A 247 0.04 19.74 -2.22
N PHE A 248 -0.27 18.64 -1.53
CA PHE A 248 -1.49 17.86 -1.70
C PHE A 248 -2.59 18.44 -0.79
N ALA A 249 -3.70 18.91 -1.37
CA ALA A 249 -4.85 19.39 -0.62
C ALA A 249 -6.06 18.49 -0.86
N THR A 250 -6.87 18.24 0.16
CA THR A 250 -8.09 17.43 0.03
C THR A 250 -9.04 18.07 -1.00
N ALA A 251 -9.28 17.35 -2.09
CA ALA A 251 -10.23 17.73 -3.13
C ALA A 251 -11.59 17.06 -2.91
N GLN A 252 -11.58 15.83 -2.39
CA GLN A 252 -12.79 15.06 -2.09
C GLN A 252 -12.54 14.13 -0.90
N THR A 253 -13.61 13.83 -0.17
CA THR A 253 -13.65 12.73 0.80
C THR A 253 -14.78 11.79 0.40
N ILE A 254 -14.46 10.52 0.23
CA ILE A 254 -15.40 9.46 -0.12
C ILE A 254 -15.72 8.68 1.15
N SER A 255 -17.01 8.57 1.48
CA SER A 255 -17.47 7.72 2.58
C SER A 255 -17.23 6.25 2.25
N ALA A 256 -16.71 5.50 3.22
CA ALA A 256 -16.35 4.10 3.07
C ALA A 256 -16.65 3.32 4.36
N VAL A 257 -16.57 1.99 4.31
CA VAL A 257 -16.81 1.12 5.46
C VAL A 257 -15.64 0.15 5.65
N GLY A 258 -14.73 0.51 6.56
CA GLY A 258 -13.44 -0.15 6.72
C GLY A 258 -12.65 -0.14 5.43
N ALA A 259 -12.39 1.04 4.85
CA ALA A 259 -11.61 1.19 3.61
C ALA A 259 -10.26 0.50 3.75
N SER A 260 -10.06 -0.60 3.04
CA SER A 260 -8.88 -1.48 3.19
C SER A 260 -7.86 -1.23 2.09
N ALA A 261 -8.34 -1.02 0.86
CA ALA A 261 -7.52 -0.83 -0.32
C ALA A 261 -8.20 0.10 -1.33
N VAL A 262 -7.38 0.74 -2.15
CA VAL A 262 -7.77 1.52 -3.33
C VAL A 262 -6.94 1.05 -4.52
N GLU A 263 -7.54 1.05 -5.70
CA GLU A 263 -6.83 0.77 -6.95
C GLU A 263 -7.46 1.60 -8.07
N THR A 264 -6.63 2.15 -8.94
CA THR A 264 -7.10 2.83 -10.15
C THR A 264 -6.87 2.03 -11.42
N LEU A 265 -7.79 2.18 -12.37
CA LEU A 265 -7.66 1.57 -13.70
C LEU A 265 -8.33 2.42 -14.77
N SER A 266 -7.71 2.48 -15.93
CA SER A 266 -8.27 3.12 -17.12
C SER A 266 -8.86 2.05 -18.04
N ILE A 267 -10.13 2.18 -18.39
CA ILE A 267 -10.79 1.31 -19.37
C ILE A 267 -11.13 2.13 -20.60
N GLN A 268 -10.60 1.72 -21.76
CA GLN A 268 -10.85 2.40 -23.01
C GLN A 268 -12.36 2.46 -23.31
N GLY A 269 -12.86 3.68 -23.59
CA GLY A 269 -14.27 3.93 -23.86
C GLY A 269 -15.17 4.06 -22.62
N VAL A 270 -14.65 3.76 -21.42
CA VAL A 270 -15.35 3.98 -20.14
C VAL A 270 -14.76 5.20 -19.42
N GLY A 271 -13.45 5.20 -19.16
CA GLY A 271 -12.75 6.28 -18.48
C GLY A 271 -11.84 5.78 -17.35
N GLU A 272 -11.39 6.73 -16.52
CA GLU A 272 -10.55 6.48 -15.34
C GLU A 272 -11.43 6.07 -14.16
N LEU A 273 -11.22 4.86 -13.65
CA LEU A 273 -11.97 4.27 -12.55
C LEU A 273 -11.13 4.21 -11.28
N LEU A 274 -11.82 4.30 -10.14
CA LEU A 274 -11.28 4.05 -8.80
C LEU A 274 -12.12 2.95 -8.15
N VAL A 275 -11.47 1.89 -7.69
CA VAL A 275 -12.09 0.84 -6.88
C VAL A 275 -11.78 1.10 -5.41
N VAL A 276 -12.80 1.13 -4.57
CA VAL A 276 -12.66 1.22 -3.11
C VAL A 276 -13.10 -0.10 -2.49
N ALA A 277 -12.14 -0.78 -1.86
CA ALA A 277 -12.38 -2.00 -1.10
C ALA A 277 -12.92 -1.66 0.29
N ASN A 278 -14.16 -2.07 0.56
CA ASN A 278 -14.77 -1.94 1.88
C ASN A 278 -14.71 -3.30 2.58
N ARG A 279 -13.92 -3.38 3.65
CA ARG A 279 -13.64 -4.64 4.33
C ARG A 279 -14.61 -4.93 5.46
N GLN A 280 -14.83 -3.98 6.38
CA GLN A 280 -15.63 -4.27 7.57
C GLN A 280 -16.24 -3.03 8.23
N SER A 281 -17.44 -3.18 8.78
CA SER A 281 -18.17 -2.14 9.52
C SER A 281 -17.75 -2.03 10.98
N GLY A 282 -17.25 -3.10 11.59
CA GLY A 282 -16.89 -3.11 13.00
C GLY A 282 -15.79 -4.11 13.31
N PRO A 283 -15.39 -4.24 14.59
CA PRO A 283 -14.38 -5.21 14.99
C PRO A 283 -14.82 -6.65 14.67
N ALA A 284 -13.83 -7.52 14.38
CA ALA A 284 -14.01 -8.85 13.80
C ALA A 284 -14.54 -9.92 14.79
N TYR A 285 -15.60 -9.62 15.54
CA TYR A 285 -16.25 -10.57 16.45
C TYR A 285 -17.36 -11.39 15.78
N ASN A 286 -17.99 -10.86 14.73
CA ASN A 286 -19.03 -11.51 13.94
C ASN A 286 -18.69 -11.36 12.45
N GLN A 287 -18.89 -12.41 11.66
CA GLN A 287 -18.66 -12.37 10.22
C GLN A 287 -19.54 -11.36 9.48
N ALA A 288 -20.72 -11.01 10.02
CA ALA A 288 -21.61 -10.00 9.44
C ALA A 288 -20.93 -8.62 9.28
N VAL A 289 -19.89 -8.32 10.08
CA VAL A 289 -19.17 -7.06 9.94
C VAL A 289 -18.43 -6.96 8.60
N PHE A 290 -18.04 -8.09 8.00
CA PHE A 290 -17.38 -8.14 6.70
C PHE A 290 -18.36 -8.05 5.53
N ASP A 291 -19.67 -8.00 5.79
CA ASP A 291 -20.69 -7.94 4.75
C ASP A 291 -20.82 -6.52 4.17
N GLN A 292 -19.74 -6.01 3.58
CA GLN A 292 -19.63 -4.63 3.09
C GLN A 292 -19.45 -4.59 1.57
N GLU A 293 -20.19 -3.68 0.93
CA GLU A 293 -20.15 -3.49 -0.52
C GLU A 293 -18.93 -2.67 -0.91
N SER A 294 -18.11 -3.20 -1.82
CA SER A 294 -17.04 -2.42 -2.45
C SER A 294 -17.60 -1.63 -3.64
N ILE A 295 -17.05 -0.44 -3.89
CA ILE A 295 -17.65 0.52 -4.82
C ILE A 295 -16.62 0.93 -5.87
N VAL A 296 -17.05 0.97 -7.12
CA VAL A 296 -16.31 1.52 -8.25
C VAL A 296 -16.82 2.93 -8.51
N TYR A 297 -15.90 3.86 -8.64
CA TYR A 297 -16.13 5.24 -8.99
C TYR A 297 -15.50 5.55 -10.36
N ILE A 298 -16.02 6.56 -11.04
CA ILE A 298 -15.50 7.10 -12.29
C ILE A 298 -15.08 8.56 -12.10
N TRP A 299 -13.92 8.92 -12.64
CA TRP A 299 -13.42 10.29 -12.60
C TRP A 299 -14.27 11.21 -13.46
N ASN A 300 -14.80 12.28 -12.86
CA ASN A 300 -15.43 13.38 -13.58
C ASN A 300 -14.45 14.56 -13.66
N ALA A 301 -13.76 14.68 -14.81
CA ALA A 301 -12.77 15.75 -15.04
C ALA A 301 -13.37 17.17 -14.92
N SER A 302 -14.65 17.36 -15.29
CA SER A 302 -15.31 18.67 -15.18
C SER A 302 -15.56 19.08 -13.73
N GLY A 303 -15.83 18.09 -12.85
CA GLY A 303 -16.04 18.31 -11.42
C GLY A 303 -14.76 18.20 -10.59
N GLY A 304 -13.69 17.62 -11.15
CA GLY A 304 -12.46 17.32 -10.41
C GLY A 304 -12.68 16.33 -9.26
N ALA A 305 -13.61 15.39 -9.43
CA ALA A 305 -14.02 14.45 -8.38
C ALA A 305 -14.46 13.11 -8.97
N TYR A 306 -14.39 12.07 -8.14
CA TYR A 306 -14.93 10.75 -8.43
C TYR A 306 -16.44 10.70 -8.14
N ALA A 307 -17.20 10.12 -9.06
CA ALA A 307 -18.63 9.84 -8.90
C ALA A 307 -18.86 8.33 -8.88
N VAL A 308 -19.88 7.85 -8.15
CA VAL A 308 -20.21 6.42 -8.11
C VAL A 308 -20.52 5.94 -9.53
N HIS A 309 -19.85 4.88 -9.96
CA HIS A 309 -20.07 4.22 -11.25
C HIS A 309 -20.83 2.91 -11.06
N GLN A 310 -20.36 2.07 -10.14
CA GLN A 310 -20.92 0.74 -9.90
C GLN A 310 -20.71 0.34 -8.44
N VAL A 311 -21.64 -0.44 -7.88
CA VAL A 311 -21.50 -1.07 -6.57
C VAL A 311 -21.36 -2.58 -6.76
N PHE A 312 -20.31 -3.17 -6.20
CA PHE A 312 -20.16 -4.62 -6.18
C PHE A 312 -21.13 -5.24 -5.16
N GLY A 313 -21.98 -6.16 -5.62
CA GLY A 313 -22.94 -6.86 -4.77
C GLY A 313 -24.35 -6.25 -4.72
N ALA A 314 -24.65 -5.23 -5.53
CA ALA A 314 -26.00 -4.66 -5.63
C ALA A 314 -27.02 -5.72 -6.13
N GLY A 315 -27.82 -6.26 -5.21
CA GLY A 315 -28.92 -7.19 -5.46
C GLY A 315 -29.44 -7.81 -4.16
N ASN A 316 -30.69 -8.29 -4.15
CA ASN A 316 -31.28 -8.99 -3.00
C ASN A 316 -30.64 -10.39 -2.85
N TRP A 317 -29.46 -10.45 -2.27
CA TRP A 317 -28.74 -11.69 -2.04
C TRP A 317 -28.76 -12.03 -0.56
N SER A 318 -29.31 -13.19 -0.21
CA SER A 318 -29.25 -13.72 1.14
C SER A 318 -27.82 -14.18 1.42
N THR A 319 -27.08 -13.45 2.26
CA THR A 319 -25.88 -13.99 2.91
C THR A 319 -26.26 -15.26 3.66
N PRO A 320 -25.44 -16.33 3.64
CA PRO A 320 -25.68 -17.49 4.48
C PRO A 320 -25.58 -17.05 5.96
N ARG A 321 -26.73 -16.87 6.62
CA ARG A 321 -26.78 -16.55 8.05
C ARG A 321 -26.17 -17.71 8.83
N GLY A 322 -25.02 -17.47 9.45
CA GLY A 322 -24.41 -18.35 10.46
C GLY A 322 -24.71 -17.95 11.90
N GLU A 323 -25.80 -17.24 12.18
CA GLU A 323 -26.03 -16.60 13.49
C GLU A 323 -26.44 -17.55 14.64
N VAL A 324 -26.41 -18.88 14.48
CA VAL A 324 -26.92 -19.78 15.55
C VAL A 324 -26.18 -21.09 15.81
N ASP A 325 -24.95 -21.33 15.32
CA ASP A 325 -24.23 -22.58 15.68
C ASP A 325 -23.18 -22.37 16.79
N PRO A 326 -23.38 -22.90 18.02
CA PRO A 326 -22.38 -22.85 19.09
C PRO A 326 -21.13 -23.73 18.84
N ARG A 327 -20.98 -24.35 17.66
CA ARG A 327 -19.84 -25.22 17.28
C ARG A 327 -18.86 -24.58 16.30
N PHE A 328 -18.68 -23.26 16.35
CA PHE A 328 -17.59 -22.54 15.67
C PHE A 328 -16.22 -23.05 16.15
N THR A 329 -15.74 -24.13 15.53
CA THR A 329 -14.38 -24.66 15.67
C THR A 329 -13.59 -24.38 14.39
N ASN A 330 -12.27 -24.26 14.53
CA ASN A 330 -11.33 -23.77 13.51
C ASN A 330 -11.38 -24.49 12.13
N ALA A 331 -12.07 -25.62 12.00
CA ALA A 331 -12.23 -26.35 10.74
C ALA A 331 -13.31 -25.76 9.80
N GLY A 332 -14.15 -24.84 10.26
CA GLY A 332 -15.28 -24.27 9.46
C GLY A 332 -14.97 -23.00 8.67
N ARG A 333 -13.73 -22.50 8.68
CA ARG A 333 -13.38 -21.18 8.09
C ARG A 333 -13.44 -21.11 6.55
N LEU A 334 -13.45 -22.25 5.86
CA LEU A 334 -13.29 -22.31 4.40
C LEU A 334 -14.62 -22.34 3.60
N ALA A 335 -15.78 -22.40 4.26
CA ALA A 335 -17.05 -22.66 3.57
C ALA A 335 -18.02 -21.46 3.50
N THR A 336 -17.62 -20.24 3.88
CA THR A 336 -18.58 -19.17 4.20
C THR A 336 -18.84 -18.14 3.10
N PHE A 337 -18.20 -18.24 1.93
CA PHE A 337 -18.42 -17.30 0.83
C PHE A 337 -19.29 -17.82 -0.32
N CYS A 338 -19.88 -19.03 -0.22
CA CYS A 338 -20.56 -19.67 -1.34
C CYS A 338 -21.79 -20.51 -0.91
N VAL A 339 -22.95 -19.88 -0.66
CA VAL A 339 -24.27 -20.55 -0.59
C VAL A 339 -25.36 -19.54 -0.99
N PRO A 340 -26.38 -19.87 -1.82
CA PRO A 340 -26.76 -21.21 -2.30
C PRO A 340 -26.57 -21.50 -3.80
N SER A 341 -26.11 -20.57 -4.63
CA SER A 341 -25.97 -20.82 -6.07
C SER A 341 -24.67 -20.26 -6.64
N CYS A 342 -23.64 -21.11 -6.70
CA CYS A 342 -22.42 -20.81 -7.44
C CYS A 342 -22.45 -21.56 -8.78
N SER A 343 -21.95 -20.92 -9.84
CA SER A 343 -21.66 -21.59 -11.10
C SER A 343 -20.30 -22.28 -11.02
N THR A 344 -20.20 -23.51 -11.49
CA THR A 344 -18.93 -24.25 -11.60
C THR A 344 -18.19 -23.85 -12.87
N GLY A 345 -16.89 -23.56 -12.75
CA GLY A 345 -16.00 -23.31 -13.88
C GLY A 345 -15.80 -24.57 -14.72
N GLN A 346 -15.25 -24.40 -15.92
CA GLN A 346 -15.01 -25.52 -16.85
C GLN A 346 -14.01 -26.56 -16.29
N ASP A 347 -13.20 -26.18 -15.30
CA ASP A 347 -12.23 -27.03 -14.59
C ASP A 347 -12.80 -27.70 -13.33
N GLY A 348 -14.09 -27.49 -13.01
CA GLY A 348 -14.73 -28.00 -11.81
C GLY A 348 -14.44 -27.19 -10.54
N SER A 349 -13.69 -26.08 -10.64
CA SER A 349 -13.54 -25.12 -9.56
C SER A 349 -14.79 -24.24 -9.42
N THR A 350 -15.04 -23.72 -8.22
CA THR A 350 -16.17 -22.81 -7.98
C THR A 350 -15.86 -21.46 -8.63
N MET A 351 -16.65 -21.02 -9.61
CA MET A 351 -16.59 -19.61 -10.06
C MET A 351 -17.36 -18.76 -9.06
N SER A 352 -16.71 -17.86 -8.35
CA SER A 352 -17.41 -16.79 -7.64
C SER A 352 -17.36 -15.50 -8.45
N VAL A 353 -18.50 -15.17 -9.07
CA VAL A 353 -18.90 -13.77 -9.32
C VAL A 353 -20.38 -13.61 -8.92
N ALA A 354 -20.61 -13.60 -7.61
CA ALA A 354 -21.71 -12.99 -6.87
C ALA A 354 -21.29 -12.96 -5.38
N GLY A 355 -21.41 -11.83 -4.66
CA GLY A 355 -21.07 -11.77 -3.23
C GLY A 355 -19.63 -11.34 -2.87
N LEU A 356 -19.00 -10.47 -3.67
CA LEU A 356 -17.74 -9.80 -3.30
C LEU A 356 -17.98 -8.79 -2.17
N ARG A 357 -18.05 -9.30 -0.94
CA ARG A 357 -18.30 -8.54 0.28
C ARG A 357 -17.07 -8.64 1.18
N GLY A 358 -16.65 -7.52 1.76
CA GLY A 358 -15.53 -7.51 2.70
C GLY A 358 -14.15 -7.64 2.05
N VAL A 359 -14.02 -7.12 0.83
CA VAL A 359 -12.77 -7.12 0.06
C VAL A 359 -11.65 -6.46 0.89
N THR A 360 -10.52 -7.14 0.97
CA THR A 360 -9.34 -6.68 1.72
C THR A 360 -8.26 -6.13 0.79
N GLY A 361 -8.22 -6.57 -0.48
CA GLY A 361 -7.27 -6.09 -1.46
C GLY A 361 -7.86 -6.04 -2.86
N VAL A 362 -7.36 -5.11 -3.67
CA VAL A 362 -7.76 -4.92 -5.06
C VAL A 362 -6.51 -4.72 -5.90
N HIS A 363 -6.50 -5.23 -7.13
CA HIS A 363 -5.38 -5.05 -8.05
C HIS A 363 -5.86 -5.14 -9.50
N ALA A 364 -5.56 -4.11 -10.30
CA ALA A 364 -5.91 -4.07 -11.71
C ALA A 364 -4.71 -4.48 -12.56
N PHE A 365 -4.97 -5.24 -13.63
CA PHE A 365 -3.94 -5.60 -14.59
C PHE A 365 -4.55 -5.81 -15.97
N SER A 366 -3.72 -5.69 -17.01
CA SER A 366 -4.13 -6.01 -18.38
C SER A 366 -3.40 -7.24 -18.87
N SER A 367 -4.11 -8.09 -19.62
CA SER A 367 -3.54 -9.26 -20.27
C SER A 367 -4.25 -9.48 -21.60
N GLU A 368 -3.49 -9.73 -22.67
CA GLU A 368 -4.02 -10.05 -24.00
C GLU A 368 -5.01 -9.01 -24.56
N GLY A 369 -4.89 -7.74 -24.16
CA GLY A 369 -5.77 -6.64 -24.59
C GLY A 369 -7.03 -6.47 -23.74
N GLU A 370 -7.26 -7.35 -22.76
CA GLU A 370 -8.36 -7.25 -21.80
C GLU A 370 -7.87 -6.63 -20.49
N THR A 371 -8.79 -6.01 -19.73
CA THR A 371 -8.52 -5.45 -18.41
C THR A 371 -9.22 -6.27 -17.35
N TYR A 372 -8.46 -6.67 -16.33
CA TYR A 372 -8.90 -7.52 -15.23
C TYR A 372 -8.76 -6.77 -13.91
N LEU A 373 -9.66 -7.09 -12.99
CA LEU A 373 -9.60 -6.63 -11.60
C LEU A 373 -9.59 -7.87 -10.71
N ALA A 374 -8.48 -8.10 -10.04
CA ALA A 374 -8.36 -9.10 -8.99
C ALA A 374 -8.84 -8.50 -7.66
N LEU A 375 -9.57 -9.32 -6.89
CA LEU A 375 -10.14 -8.95 -5.60
C LEU A 375 -9.75 -10.05 -4.59
N ALA A 376 -9.34 -9.65 -3.39
CA ALA A 376 -8.89 -10.54 -2.32
C ALA A 376 -9.75 -10.42 -1.05
#